data_AF-A0A3S4B2F3-F1
#
_entry.id   AF-A0A3S4B2F3-F1
#
_cell.length_a   1.000
_cell.length_b   1.000
_cell.length_c   1.000
_cell.angle_alpha   90.00
_cell.angle_beta   90.00
_cell.angle_gamma   90.00
#
_symmetry.space_group_name_H-M   'P 1'
#
loop_
_entity.id
_entity.type
_entity.pdbx_description
1 polymer ?
#
loop_
_entity_poly.entity_id
_entity_poly.type
_entity_poly.pdbx_seq_one_letter_code
_entity_poly.pdbx_strand_id
1 'polypeptide(L)'
;MAKITWLGEPDGPGVTVWNGVEFPAGVPVETSNPYFARKAAGNPFFLVEPDDPHDPPSADGEKLAAVHRGRGSWSIMRGAVEISSSLTKADAEAFNALTGDEKEAFVGGGSA
;
A
#
# COMPACT_ATOMS: atom_id res chain seq x y z
N MET A 1 10.77 -12.31 -4.22
CA MET A 1 11.29 -11.04 -4.80
C MET A 1 10.11 -10.21 -5.32
N ALA A 2 10.26 -9.03 -5.92
CA ALA A 2 9.10 -8.34 -6.51
C ALA A 2 9.31 -8.17 -8.01
N LYS A 3 8.31 -8.53 -8.81
CA LYS A 3 8.29 -8.26 -10.25
C LYS A 3 7.53 -6.97 -10.48
N ILE A 4 8.18 -6.02 -11.13
CA ILE A 4 7.58 -4.72 -11.44
C ILE A 4 7.56 -4.56 -12.95
N THR A 5 6.36 -4.44 -13.51
CA THR A 5 6.14 -4.15 -14.92
C THR A 5 5.73 -2.69 -15.05
N TRP A 6 6.47 -1.91 -15.82
CA TRP A 6 6.04 -0.57 -16.17
C TRP A 6 5.06 -0.64 -17.34
N LEU A 7 3.86 -0.09 -17.18
CA LEU A 7 2.80 -0.14 -18.20
C LEU A 7 2.98 0.94 -19.29
N GLY A 8 3.90 1.88 -19.08
CA GLY A 8 4.10 3.02 -19.96
C GLY A 8 3.05 4.12 -19.74
N GLU A 9 3.41 5.33 -20.13
CA GLU A 9 2.44 6.40 -20.35
C GLU A 9 1.95 6.31 -21.81
N PRO A 10 0.68 6.64 -22.10
CA PRO A 10 0.10 6.47 -23.44
C PRO A 10 0.85 7.20 -24.57
N ASP A 11 1.65 8.22 -24.24
CA ASP A 11 2.50 9.00 -25.16
C ASP A 11 3.97 9.08 -24.67
N GLY A 12 4.37 8.20 -23.75
CA GLY A 12 5.65 8.25 -23.07
C GLY A 12 6.80 7.55 -23.81
N PRO A 13 8.05 7.72 -23.34
CA PRO A 13 9.18 6.93 -23.83
C PRO A 13 8.94 5.43 -23.62
N GLY A 14 9.47 4.56 -24.48
CA GLY A 14 9.30 3.09 -24.34
C GLY A 14 10.07 2.48 -23.15
N VAL A 15 10.81 3.30 -22.40
CA VAL A 15 11.57 2.92 -21.21
C VAL A 15 11.52 4.05 -20.18
N THR A 16 11.42 3.70 -18.90
CA THR A 16 11.59 4.65 -17.80
C THR A 16 12.78 4.23 -16.94
N VAL A 17 13.56 5.22 -16.47
CA VAL A 17 14.68 4.96 -15.57
C VAL A 17 14.29 5.43 -14.18
N TRP A 18 14.21 4.49 -13.25
CA TRP A 18 13.86 4.79 -11.88
C TRP A 18 14.97 4.33 -10.94
N ASN A 19 15.57 5.27 -10.21
CA ASN A 19 16.67 5.01 -9.27
C ASN A 19 17.82 4.20 -9.91
N GLY A 20 18.12 4.47 -11.18
CA GLY A 20 19.18 3.79 -11.93
C GLY A 20 18.82 2.40 -12.47
N VAL A 21 17.55 1.96 -12.31
CA VAL A 21 17.03 0.73 -12.92
C VAL A 21 16.17 1.10 -14.11
N GLU A 22 16.42 0.48 -15.25
CA GLU A 22 15.64 0.65 -16.47
C GLU A 22 14.43 -0.27 -16.44
N PHE A 23 13.24 0.29 -16.61
CA PHE A 23 11.98 -0.43 -16.74
C PHE A 23 11.42 -0.20 -18.16
N PRO A 24 11.57 -1.19 -19.06
CA PRO A 24 10.97 -1.12 -20.38
C PRO A 24 9.44 -1.25 -20.26
N ALA A 25 8.71 -0.57 -21.13
CA ALA A 25 7.26 -0.64 -21.15
C ALA A 25 6.79 -2.07 -21.49
N GLY A 26 5.90 -2.62 -20.66
CA GLY A 26 5.37 -3.97 -20.78
C GLY A 26 6.33 -5.10 -20.40
N VAL A 27 7.54 -4.81 -19.94
CA VAL A 27 8.53 -5.83 -19.55
C VAL A 27 8.62 -5.93 -18.02
N PRO A 28 8.39 -7.12 -17.43
CA PRO A 28 8.57 -7.32 -16.00
C PRO A 28 10.06 -7.28 -15.64
N VAL A 29 10.41 -6.46 -14.67
CA VAL A 29 11.76 -6.36 -14.11
C VAL A 29 11.74 -6.87 -12.67
N GLU A 30 12.58 -7.85 -12.38
CA GLU A 30 12.76 -8.38 -11.03
C GLU A 30 13.60 -7.44 -10.19
N THR A 31 13.06 -7.02 -9.05
CA THR A 31 13.77 -6.22 -8.06
C THR A 31 13.68 -6.84 -6.69
N SER A 32 14.83 -6.93 -6.03
CA SER A 32 14.92 -7.36 -4.62
C SER A 32 14.75 -6.18 -3.65
N ASN A 33 14.63 -4.95 -4.16
CA ASN A 33 14.55 -3.78 -3.31
C ASN A 33 13.07 -3.44 -2.98
N PRO A 34 12.65 -3.60 -1.71
CA PRO A 34 11.25 -3.43 -1.29
C PRO A 34 10.74 -1.99 -1.44
N TYR A 35 11.63 -1.00 -1.55
CA TYR A 35 11.24 0.39 -1.82
C TYR A 35 10.54 0.54 -3.17
N PHE A 36 11.05 -0.13 -4.21
CA PHE A 36 10.45 -0.04 -5.55
C PHE A 36 9.07 -0.67 -5.58
N ALA A 37 8.91 -1.86 -5.00
CA ALA A 37 7.63 -2.55 -4.94
C ALA A 37 6.57 -1.68 -4.26
N ARG A 38 6.89 -1.06 -3.12
CA ARG A 38 5.99 -0.16 -2.38
C ARG A 38 5.62 1.11 -3.13
N LYS A 39 6.53 1.69 -3.91
CA LYS A 39 6.26 2.91 -4.66
C LYS A 39 5.54 2.63 -5.98
N ALA A 40 5.84 1.50 -6.62
CA ALA A 40 5.20 1.03 -7.85
C ALA A 40 3.76 0.60 -7.56
N ALA A 41 3.54 -0.05 -6.42
CA ALA A 41 2.25 -0.41 -5.83
C ALA A 41 1.24 0.75 -5.80
N GLY A 42 1.71 1.97 -5.54
CA GLY A 42 0.87 3.17 -5.47
C GLY A 42 0.85 3.99 -6.77
N ASN A 43 1.38 3.46 -7.87
CA ASN A 43 1.50 4.19 -9.13
C ASN A 43 0.72 3.49 -10.25
N PRO A 44 -0.28 4.14 -10.88
CA PRO A 44 -1.10 3.51 -11.92
C PRO A 44 -0.30 3.10 -13.17
N PHE A 45 0.89 3.66 -13.38
CA PHE A 45 1.75 3.29 -14.50
C PHE A 45 2.61 2.06 -14.21
N PHE A 46 2.53 1.46 -13.02
CA PHE A 46 3.31 0.28 -12.68
C PHE A 46 2.39 -0.84 -12.16
N LEU A 47 2.64 -2.05 -12.62
CA LEU A 47 2.05 -3.27 -12.12
C LEU A 47 3.10 -4.00 -11.28
N VAL A 48 2.77 -4.31 -10.02
CA VAL A 48 3.66 -5.06 -9.13
C VAL A 48 3.06 -6.42 -8.89
N GLU A 49 3.78 -7.46 -9.31
CA GLU A 49 3.49 -8.85 -8.99
C GLU A 49 4.38 -9.24 -7.81
N PRO A 50 3.84 -9.34 -6.58
CA PRO A 50 4.61 -9.86 -5.47
C PRO A 50 4.82 -11.38 -5.68
N ASP A 51 6.05 -11.84 -5.49
CA ASP A 51 6.43 -13.27 -5.51
C ASP A 51 5.98 -14.01 -4.22
N ASP A 52 5.34 -13.28 -3.31
CA ASP A 52 4.80 -13.77 -2.04
C ASP A 52 3.33 -13.33 -1.94
N PRO A 53 2.40 -14.19 -1.49
CA PRO A 53 0.98 -13.86 -1.35
C PRO A 53 0.67 -12.81 -0.25
N HIS A 54 1.65 -12.03 0.21
CA HIS A 54 1.43 -11.03 1.24
C HIS A 54 1.04 -9.68 0.65
N ASP A 55 -0.28 -9.55 0.50
CA ASP A 55 -1.12 -8.35 0.45
C ASP A 55 -0.90 -7.38 -0.73
N PRO A 56 -1.84 -7.29 -1.68
CA PRO A 56 -1.84 -6.21 -2.65
C PRO A 56 -2.14 -4.88 -1.94
N PRO A 57 -1.53 -3.77 -2.36
CA PRO A 57 -1.96 -2.42 -1.99
C PRO A 57 -3.33 -2.16 -2.64
N SER A 58 -4.44 -2.72 -2.13
CA SER A 58 -5.72 -2.49 -2.81
C SER A 58 -5.98 -0.98 -2.88
N ALA A 59 -6.14 -0.52 -4.12
CA ALA A 59 -6.62 0.78 -4.46
C ALA A 59 -8.05 0.95 -3.94
N ASP A 60 -8.33 2.16 -3.47
CA ASP A 60 -9.61 2.85 -3.52
C ASP A 60 -10.88 2.01 -3.28
N GLY A 61 -11.20 1.85 -1.99
CA GLY A 61 -12.51 1.42 -1.50
C GLY A 61 -12.47 1.37 0.01
N GLU A 62 -12.82 2.48 0.67
CA GLU A 62 -13.09 2.55 2.12
C GLU A 62 -12.10 1.80 3.04
N LYS A 63 -10.80 1.91 2.76
CA LYS A 63 -9.79 1.19 3.54
C LYS A 63 -9.65 1.76 4.93
N LEU A 64 -9.68 0.86 5.90
CA LEU A 64 -9.35 1.16 7.29
C LEU A 64 -7.84 1.43 7.40
N ALA A 65 -7.48 2.61 7.89
CA ALA A 65 -6.10 2.99 8.13
C ALA A 65 -5.97 3.72 9.46
N ALA A 66 -4.94 3.40 10.23
CA ALA A 66 -4.60 4.15 11.43
C ALA A 66 -3.76 5.39 11.03
N VAL A 67 -4.31 6.58 11.22
CA VAL A 67 -3.68 7.86 10.89
C VAL A 67 -3.23 8.60 12.15
N HIS A 68 -2.10 9.30 12.06
CA HIS A 68 -1.60 10.13 13.15
C HIS A 68 -2.31 11.49 13.16
N ARG A 69 -2.93 11.85 14.29
CA ARG A 69 -3.68 13.12 14.46
C ARG A 69 -2.85 14.23 15.13
N GLY A 70 -1.62 13.92 15.51
CA GLY A 70 -0.75 14.83 16.26
C GLY A 70 -0.78 14.57 17.77
N ARG A 71 0.21 15.12 18.50
CA ARG A 71 0.42 14.90 19.94
C ARG A 71 0.49 13.41 20.35
N GLY A 72 1.00 12.54 19.47
CA GLY A 72 1.11 11.11 19.75
C GLY A 72 -0.21 10.35 19.74
N SER A 73 -1.30 10.98 19.28
CA SER A 73 -2.62 10.37 19.18
C SER A 73 -2.83 9.79 17.78
N TRP A 74 -3.35 8.56 17.72
CA TRP A 74 -3.65 7.85 16.48
C TRP A 74 -5.12 7.45 16.42
N SER A 75 -5.66 7.43 15.20
CA SER A 75 -7.07 7.14 14.96
C SER A 75 -7.25 6.24 13.75
N ILE A 76 -8.09 5.21 13.86
CA ILE A 76 -8.53 4.39 12.73
C ILE A 76 -9.59 5.17 11.97
N MET A 77 -9.31 5.41 10.69
CA MET A 77 -10.19 6.07 9.73
C MET A 77 -10.66 5.05 8.70
N ARG A 78 -11.95 5.09 8.35
CA ARG A 78 -12.51 4.49 7.14
C ARG A 78 -12.76 5.63 6.15
N GLY A 79 -11.78 5.89 5.29
CA GLY A 79 -11.82 7.06 4.42
C GLY A 79 -11.93 8.37 5.22
N ALA A 80 -13.07 9.06 5.14
CA ALA A 80 -13.33 10.31 5.86
C ALA A 80 -13.98 10.11 7.25
N VAL A 81 -14.37 8.87 7.60
CA VAL A 81 -15.08 8.57 8.85
C VAL A 81 -14.07 8.09 9.89
N GLU A 82 -14.04 8.74 11.06
CA GLU A 82 -13.26 8.27 12.20
C GLU A 82 -14.03 7.14 12.90
N ILE A 83 -13.41 5.98 13.05
CA ILE A 83 -14.03 4.81 13.69
C ILE A 83 -13.52 4.62 15.11
N SER A 84 -12.25 4.93 15.37
CA SER A 84 -11.66 4.86 16.71
C SER A 84 -10.53 5.86 16.83
N SER A 85 -10.45 6.60 17.95
CA SER A 85 -9.46 7.69 18.14
C SER A 85 -8.58 7.54 19.38
N SER A 86 -8.43 6.33 19.90
CA SER A 86 -7.65 6.05 21.12
C SER A 86 -6.49 5.07 20.91
N LEU A 87 -5.87 5.08 19.73
CA LEU A 87 -4.73 4.20 19.46
C LEU A 87 -3.42 4.85 19.90
N THR A 88 -2.55 4.02 20.46
CA THR A 88 -1.14 4.38 20.63
C THR A 88 -0.41 4.24 19.28
N LYS A 89 0.81 4.78 19.21
CA LYS A 89 1.67 4.60 18.03
C LYS A 89 1.90 3.11 17.73
N ALA A 90 2.17 2.30 18.76
CA ALA A 90 2.44 0.88 18.59
C ALA A 90 1.21 0.13 18.03
N ASP A 91 0.03 0.44 18.56
CA ASP A 91 -1.23 -0.16 18.06
C ASP A 91 -1.55 0.31 16.64
N ALA A 92 -1.26 1.56 16.31
CA ALA A 92 -1.47 2.07 14.95
C ALA A 92 -0.52 1.44 13.93
N GLU A 93 0.73 1.20 14.30
CA GLU A 93 1.70 0.48 13.46
C GLU A 93 1.28 -0.98 13.28
N ALA A 94 0.86 -1.65 14.35
CA ALA A 94 0.33 -3.00 14.28
C ALA A 94 -0.94 -3.07 13.41
N PHE A 95 -1.89 -2.15 13.60
CA PHE A 95 -3.12 -2.07 12.82
C PHE A 95 -2.84 -1.81 11.34
N ASN A 96 -1.89 -0.95 11.01
CA ASN A 96 -1.53 -0.70 9.62
C ASN A 96 -0.81 -1.89 8.96
N ALA A 97 -0.16 -2.74 9.76
CA ALA A 97 0.50 -3.96 9.30
C ALA A 97 -0.46 -5.15 9.10
N LEU A 98 -1.68 -5.10 9.64
CA LEU A 98 -2.72 -6.11 9.39
C LEU A 98 -3.15 -6.10 7.91
N THR A 99 -3.72 -7.22 7.45
CA THR A 99 -4.39 -7.30 6.15
C THR A 99 -5.74 -6.59 6.17
N GLY A 100 -6.33 -6.31 4.99
CA GLY A 100 -7.62 -5.63 4.89
C GLY A 100 -8.72 -6.30 5.71
N ASP A 101 -8.88 -7.62 5.54
CA ASP A 101 -9.86 -8.44 6.26
C ASP A 101 -9.66 -8.43 7.78
N GLU A 102 -8.40 -8.48 8.24
CA GLU A 102 -8.07 -8.41 9.67
C GLU A 102 -8.40 -7.06 10.29
N LYS A 103 -8.19 -5.96 9.54
CA LYS A 103 -8.59 -4.62 9.98
C LYS A 103 -10.11 -4.50 10.11
N GLU A 104 -10.85 -5.08 9.17
CA GLU A 104 -12.31 -5.10 9.25
C GLU A 104 -12.82 -5.91 10.44
N ALA A 105 -12.19 -7.05 10.74
CA ALA A 105 -12.50 -7.84 11.93
C ALA A 105 -12.18 -7.07 13.23
N PHE A 106 -11.05 -6.36 13.29
CA PHE A 106 -10.65 -5.56 14.45
C PHE A 106 -11.66 -4.45 14.76
N VAL A 107 -12.24 -3.83 13.73
CA VAL A 107 -13.18 -2.72 13.86
C VAL A 107 -14.63 -3.20 14.03
N GLY A 108 -15.01 -4.31 13.38
CA GLY A 108 -16.35 -4.90 13.48
C GLY A 108 -16.59 -5.72 14.75
N GLY A 109 -15.54 -6.13 15.46
CA GLY A 109 -15.63 -6.91 16.70
C GLY A 109 -16.16 -6.15 17.92
N GLY A 110 -16.40 -4.84 17.82
CA GLY A 110 -16.92 -3.97 18.89
C GLY A 110 -18.44 -3.88 18.97
N SER A 111 -19.18 -4.95 18.69
CA SER A 111 -20.63 -5.02 18.91
C SER A 111 -21.02 -6.32 19.61
N ALA A 112 -20.96 -6.26 20.94
CA ALA A 112 -21.86 -6.94 21.87
C ALA A 112 -21.81 -6.20 23.22
#